data_AF-A0A8K0IH81-F1
#
_entry.id   AF-A0A8K0IH81-F1
#
_cell.length_a   1.000
_cell.length_b   1.000
_cell.length_c   1.000
_cell.angle_alpha   90.00
_cell.angle_beta   90.00
_cell.angle_gamma   90.00
#
_symmetry.space_group_name_H-M   'P 1'
#
loop_
_entity.id
_entity.type
_entity.pdbx_description
1 polymer ?
#
loop_
_entity_poly.entity_id
_entity_poly.type
_entity_poly.pdbx_seq_one_letter_code
_entity_poly.pdbx_strand_id
1 'polypeptide(L)'
;MDSIICSALEEICTGAAAGIHLPDLWPSLRNSLSGAGLHPCEPVKKAIWARLLAHPGLRCEADGSSIGSQDPSIQSFEEAEKLGIKIVAEEHLRDNFLGIYDLKAANHDISQIQRATLERLAAARFLSFLLIEVNGSNNLIFVLKFIFCELCGYN
;
A
#
# COMPACT_ATOMS: atom_id res chain seq x y z
N MET A 1 4.55 10.11 13.41
CA MET A 1 5.09 10.40 12.05
C MET A 1 4.75 9.26 11.10
N ASP A 2 4.68 8.04 11.61
CA ASP A 2 4.34 6.85 10.82
C ASP A 2 2.92 6.86 10.26
N SER A 3 1.96 7.57 10.87
CA SER A 3 0.58 7.63 10.35
C SER A 3 0.50 8.08 8.88
N ILE A 4 1.35 9.00 8.45
CA ILE A 4 1.39 9.49 7.07
C ILE A 4 2.00 8.45 6.14
N ILE A 5 3.01 7.73 6.62
CA ILE A 5 3.63 6.62 5.87
C ILE A 5 2.66 5.44 5.77
N CYS A 6 1.94 5.10 6.84
CA CYS A 6 0.90 4.07 6.80
C CYS A 6 -0.21 4.50 5.83
N SER A 7 -0.68 5.78 5.84
CA SER A 7 -1.61 6.28 4.82
C SER A 7 -1.04 6.18 3.40
N ALA A 8 0.25 6.45 3.19
CA ALA A 8 0.87 6.34 1.87
C ALA A 8 0.90 4.88 1.41
N LEU A 9 1.22 3.97 2.31
CA LEU A 9 1.23 2.53 2.04
C LEU A 9 -0.18 2.02 1.75
N GLU A 10 -1.20 2.49 2.46
CA GLU A 10 -2.60 2.20 2.16
C GLU A 10 -2.97 2.66 0.75
N GLU A 11 -2.64 3.90 0.36
CA GLU A 11 -2.91 4.42 -1.00
C GLU A 11 -2.12 3.68 -2.10
N ILE A 12 -0.93 3.17 -1.80
CA ILE A 12 -0.20 2.31 -2.75
C ILE A 12 -0.87 0.94 -2.86
N CYS A 13 -1.35 0.38 -1.75
CA CYS A 13 -1.97 -0.94 -1.71
C CYS A 13 -3.40 -0.96 -2.29
N THR A 14 -4.15 0.15 -2.23
CA THR A 14 -5.44 0.28 -2.94
C THR A 14 -5.29 0.17 -4.45
N GLY A 15 -4.14 0.58 -5.00
CA GLY A 15 -3.78 0.38 -6.41
C GLY A 15 -3.44 -1.07 -6.78
N ALA A 16 -3.37 -1.98 -5.80
CA ALA A 16 -3.09 -3.40 -5.97
C ALA A 16 -1.92 -3.69 -6.94
N ALA A 17 -2.13 -4.53 -7.95
CA ALA A 17 -1.12 -4.86 -8.96
C ALA A 17 -0.85 -3.75 -9.98
N ALA A 18 -1.76 -2.76 -10.10
CA ALA A 18 -1.54 -1.60 -10.96
C ALA A 18 -0.54 -0.63 -10.34
N GLY A 19 -0.54 -0.52 -9.00
CA GLY A 19 0.26 0.46 -8.26
C GLY A 19 -0.28 1.88 -8.39
N ILE A 20 0.53 2.87 -8.02
CA ILE A 20 0.20 4.30 -8.08
C ILE A 20 1.38 5.08 -8.64
N HIS A 21 1.13 6.07 -9.50
CA HIS A 21 2.18 6.97 -9.96
C HIS A 21 2.53 7.99 -8.85
N LEU A 22 3.82 8.33 -8.74
CA LEU A 22 4.31 9.25 -7.72
C LEU A 22 3.57 10.60 -7.70
N PRO A 23 3.21 11.23 -8.83
CA PRO A 23 2.41 12.47 -8.83
C PRO A 23 0.98 12.29 -8.27
N ASP A 24 0.38 11.12 -8.45
CA ASP A 24 -0.99 10.81 -8.01
C ASP A 24 -1.08 10.46 -6.51
N LEU A 25 0.07 10.12 -5.91
CA LEU A 25 0.17 9.86 -4.47
C LEU A 25 -0.09 11.14 -3.64
N TRP A 26 0.39 12.30 -4.10
CA TRP A 26 0.30 13.55 -3.32
C TRP A 26 -1.13 14.08 -3.15
N PRO A 27 -1.98 14.13 -4.20
CA PRO A 27 -3.39 14.44 -4.05
C PRO A 27 -4.10 13.49 -3.08
N SER A 28 -3.78 12.19 -3.13
CA SER A 28 -4.38 11.15 -2.29
C SER A 28 -4.01 11.32 -0.82
N LEU A 29 -2.77 11.72 -0.53
CA LEU A 29 -2.27 12.01 0.82
C LEU A 29 -2.68 13.37 1.37
N ARG A 30 -3.31 14.24 0.57
CA ARG A 30 -3.63 15.63 0.97
C ARG A 30 -4.42 15.70 2.28
N ASN A 31 -5.40 14.81 2.46
CA ASN A 31 -6.23 14.79 3.66
C ASN A 31 -5.43 14.35 4.89
N SER A 32 -4.60 13.32 4.77
CA SER A 32 -3.72 12.84 5.85
C SER A 32 -2.67 13.88 6.23
N LEU A 33 -2.07 14.55 5.24
CA LEU A 33 -1.11 15.64 5.46
C LEU A 33 -1.77 16.83 6.18
N SER A 34 -2.94 17.26 5.68
CA SER A 34 -3.71 18.34 6.30
C SER A 34 -4.12 18.01 7.74
N GLY A 35 -4.53 16.77 8.00
CA GLY A 35 -4.86 16.30 9.36
C GLY A 35 -3.66 16.29 10.31
N ALA A 36 -2.45 16.09 9.78
CA ALA A 36 -1.20 16.19 10.54
C ALA A 36 -0.65 17.62 10.63
N GLY A 37 -1.35 18.63 10.07
CA GLY A 37 -0.87 20.01 10.00
C GLY A 37 0.33 20.21 9.08
N LEU A 38 0.58 19.26 8.17
CA LEU A 38 1.69 19.31 7.21
C LEU A 38 1.17 19.71 5.82
N HIS A 39 1.98 20.51 5.12
CA HIS A 39 1.77 20.81 3.72
C HIS A 39 2.67 19.92 2.85
N PRO A 40 2.22 19.52 1.63
CA PRO A 40 3.04 18.78 0.67
C PRO A 40 4.11 19.69 0.03
N CYS A 41 4.98 20.28 0.87
CA CYS A 41 6.16 20.99 0.42
C CYS A 41 7.27 20.01 0.03
N GLU A 42 8.22 20.46 -0.80
CA GLU A 42 9.34 19.62 -1.26
C GLU A 42 10.07 18.88 -0.12
N PRO A 43 10.39 19.49 1.04
CA PRO A 43 11.06 18.78 2.12
C PRO A 43 10.23 17.61 2.67
N VAL A 44 8.91 17.78 2.77
CA VAL A 44 8.00 16.74 3.27
C VAL A 44 7.87 15.61 2.26
N LYS A 45 7.71 15.94 0.97
CA LYS A 45 7.68 14.93 -0.11
C LYS A 45 8.96 14.11 -0.14
N LYS A 46 10.13 14.75 -0.05
CA LYS A 46 11.44 14.07 0.03
C LYS A 46 11.53 13.14 1.23
N ALA A 47 11.10 13.59 2.41
CA ALA A 47 11.12 12.77 3.62
C ALA A 47 10.22 11.53 3.49
N ILE A 48 9.00 11.69 2.94
CA ILE A 48 8.08 10.58 2.69
C ILE A 48 8.67 9.62 1.65
N TRP A 49 9.20 10.16 0.55
CA TRP A 49 9.80 9.38 -0.53
C TRP A 49 10.98 8.52 -0.05
N ALA A 50 11.91 9.10 0.72
CA ALA A 50 13.04 8.36 1.29
C ALA A 50 12.59 7.21 2.20
N ARG A 51 11.48 7.38 2.93
CA ARG A 51 10.91 6.32 3.78
C ARG A 51 10.21 5.23 2.98
N LEU A 52 9.50 5.59 1.90
CA LEU A 52 8.89 4.62 1.00
C LEU A 52 9.96 3.78 0.30
N LEU A 53 11.04 4.39 -0.19
CA LEU A 53 12.17 3.67 -0.80
C LEU A 53 12.87 2.71 0.16
N ALA A 54 12.93 3.05 1.44
CA ALA A 54 13.50 2.19 2.47
C ALA A 54 12.58 1.01 2.85
N HIS A 55 11.32 0.99 2.40
CA HIS A 55 10.36 -0.04 2.77
C HIS A 55 10.56 -1.30 1.90
N PRO A 56 10.87 -2.48 2.50
CA PRO A 56 11.24 -3.69 1.75
C PRO A 56 10.07 -4.32 0.97
N GLY A 57 8.82 -3.88 1.24
CA GLY A 57 7.63 -4.36 0.55
C GLY A 57 7.18 -3.53 -0.65
N LEU A 58 7.97 -2.52 -1.05
CA LEU A 58 7.66 -1.66 -2.19
C LEU A 58 8.64 -1.87 -3.34
N ARG A 59 8.12 -1.90 -4.56
CA ARG A 59 8.91 -1.83 -5.79
C ARG A 59 8.61 -0.54 -6.54
N CYS A 60 9.66 0.04 -7.10
CA CYS A 60 9.53 1.16 -8.03
C CYS A 60 9.64 0.63 -9.45
N GLU A 61 8.80 1.13 -10.35
CA GLU A 61 8.80 0.82 -11.78
C GLU A 61 8.86 2.11 -12.59
N ALA A 62 9.68 2.15 -13.64
CA ALA A 62 9.64 3.17 -14.69
C ALA A 62 9.42 2.49 -16.04
N ASP A 63 8.49 2.99 -16.84
CA ASP A 63 8.21 2.47 -18.19
C ASP A 63 8.03 0.94 -18.27
N GLY A 64 7.46 0.34 -17.21
CA GLY A 64 7.24 -1.11 -17.10
C GLY A 64 8.46 -1.93 -16.69
N SER A 65 9.60 -1.29 -16.40
CA SER A 65 10.81 -1.93 -15.87
C SER A 65 10.97 -1.65 -14.38
N SER A 66 11.28 -2.68 -13.59
CA SER A 66 11.55 -2.53 -12.16
C SER A 66 12.88 -1.82 -11.94
N ILE A 67 12.88 -0.77 -11.13
CA ILE A 67 14.07 -0.07 -10.68
C ILE A 67 14.40 -0.51 -9.25
N GLY A 68 15.65 -0.88 -9.01
CA GLY A 68 16.11 -1.27 -7.68
C GLY A 68 16.13 -0.08 -6.73
N SER A 69 15.80 -0.29 -5.45
CA SER A 69 15.79 0.74 -4.39
C SER A 69 17.12 1.48 -4.20
N GLN A 70 18.23 0.92 -4.70
CA GLN A 70 19.58 1.51 -4.66
C GLN A 70 19.94 2.31 -5.90
N ASP A 71 19.04 2.43 -6.88
CA ASP A 71 19.33 3.17 -8.10
C ASP A 71 19.44 4.67 -7.79
N PRO A 72 20.54 5.34 -8.20
CA PRO A 72 20.73 6.76 -7.94
C PRO A 72 19.61 7.63 -8.51
N SER A 73 18.97 7.20 -9.61
CA SER A 73 17.91 7.96 -10.28
C SER A 73 16.60 8.05 -9.48
N ILE A 74 16.38 7.15 -8.52
CA ILE A 74 15.21 7.18 -7.64
C ILE A 74 15.56 7.69 -6.25
N GLN A 75 16.83 7.75 -5.86
CA GLN A 75 17.26 8.33 -4.57
C GLN A 75 16.91 9.82 -4.47
N SER A 76 16.93 10.52 -5.60
CA SER A 76 16.48 11.91 -5.72
C SER A 76 14.98 11.95 -6.04
N PHE A 77 14.21 12.65 -5.20
CA PHE A 77 12.77 12.82 -5.42
C PHE A 77 12.49 13.54 -6.74
N GLU A 78 13.29 14.54 -7.09
CA GLU A 78 13.13 15.33 -8.31
C GLU A 78 13.38 14.50 -9.58
N GLU A 79 14.31 13.56 -9.51
CA GLU A 79 14.60 12.65 -10.62
C GLU A 79 13.51 11.59 -10.73
N ALA A 80 13.07 11.03 -9.59
CA ALA A 80 11.95 10.09 -9.54
C ALA A 80 10.63 10.69 -10.07
N GLU A 81 10.34 11.95 -9.75
CA GLU A 81 9.14 12.64 -10.25
C GLU A 81 9.24 12.89 -11.76
N LYS A 82 10.43 13.26 -12.27
CA LYS A 82 10.67 13.45 -13.72
C LYS A 82 10.61 12.14 -14.51
N LEU A 83 11.04 11.04 -13.91
CA LEU A 83 11.03 9.71 -14.52
C LEU A 83 9.63 9.07 -14.53
N GLY A 84 8.62 9.73 -13.92
CA GLY A 84 7.26 9.20 -13.90
C GLY A 84 7.13 7.90 -13.10
N ILE A 85 7.94 7.75 -12.04
CA ILE A 85 8.02 6.52 -11.26
C ILE A 85 6.64 6.08 -10.77
N LYS A 86 6.38 4.79 -10.90
CA LYS A 86 5.21 4.10 -10.39
C LYS A 86 5.63 3.22 -9.21
N ILE A 87 4.91 3.35 -8.10
CA ILE A 87 5.15 2.56 -6.89
C ILE A 87 4.16 1.40 -6.89
N VAL A 88 4.66 0.18 -6.75
CA VAL A 88 3.85 -1.03 -6.70
C VAL A 88 4.13 -1.76 -5.39
N ALA A 89 3.07 -2.08 -4.65
CA ALA A 89 3.18 -2.96 -3.49
C ALA A 89 3.48 -4.39 -3.93
N GLU A 90 4.49 -5.00 -3.31
CA GLU A 90 4.80 -6.42 -3.46
C GLU A 90 3.62 -7.30 -3.08
N GLU A 91 3.58 -8.53 -3.61
CA GLU A 91 2.47 -9.45 -3.34
C GLU A 91 2.25 -9.68 -1.85
N HIS A 92 3.33 -9.90 -1.09
CA HIS A 92 3.25 -10.09 0.36
C HIS A 92 2.66 -8.89 1.10
N LEU A 93 2.95 -7.66 0.64
CA LEU A 93 2.44 -6.44 1.24
C LEU A 93 0.95 -6.25 0.91
N ARG A 94 0.55 -6.57 -0.34
CA ARG A 94 -0.86 -6.59 -0.74
C ARG A 94 -1.65 -7.64 0.02
N ASP A 95 -1.11 -8.83 0.17
CA ASP A 95 -1.76 -9.91 0.92
C ASP A 95 -1.97 -9.53 2.39
N ASN A 96 -0.99 -8.86 2.98
CA ASN A 96 -1.11 -8.31 4.32
C ASN A 96 -2.16 -7.19 4.40
N PHE A 97 -2.21 -6.30 3.41
CA PHE A 97 -3.25 -5.26 3.32
C PHE A 97 -4.67 -5.84 3.16
N LEU A 98 -4.82 -6.96 2.44
CA LEU A 98 -6.08 -7.68 2.31
C LEU A 98 -6.42 -8.54 3.54
N GLY A 99 -5.52 -8.65 4.52
CA GLY A 99 -5.69 -9.50 5.69
C GLY A 99 -5.67 -11.01 5.38
N ILE A 100 -5.06 -11.40 4.27
CA ILE A 100 -5.03 -12.80 3.81
C ILE A 100 -3.72 -13.53 4.12
N TYR A 101 -2.81 -12.86 4.85
CA TYR A 101 -1.53 -13.43 5.27
C TYR A 101 -1.72 -14.71 6.13
N ASP A 102 -2.61 -14.67 7.10
CA ASP A 102 -2.89 -15.81 8.00
C ASP A 102 -3.54 -16.99 7.25
N LEU A 103 -4.24 -16.74 6.14
CA LEU A 103 -4.86 -17.78 5.31
C LEU A 103 -3.82 -18.57 4.51
N LYS A 104 -2.82 -17.89 3.95
CA LYS A 104 -1.68 -18.55 3.32
C LYS A 104 -0.88 -19.37 4.35
N ALA A 105 -0.71 -18.86 5.58
CA ALA A 105 -0.06 -19.59 6.66
C ALA A 105 -0.85 -20.82 7.15
N ALA A 106 -2.18 -20.79 7.04
CA ALA A 106 -3.08 -21.89 7.37
C ALA A 106 -3.31 -22.90 6.21
N ASN A 107 -2.51 -22.84 5.13
CA ASN A 107 -2.68 -23.63 3.91
C ASN A 107 -4.11 -23.55 3.31
N HIS A 108 -4.81 -22.43 3.50
CA HIS A 108 -6.08 -22.18 2.86
C HIS A 108 -5.84 -21.37 1.59
N ASP A 109 -6.10 -21.99 0.43
CA ASP A 109 -6.05 -21.30 -0.85
C ASP A 109 -7.25 -20.35 -0.99
N ILE A 110 -6.95 -19.08 -1.27
CA ILE A 110 -7.95 -18.10 -1.67
C ILE A 110 -8.17 -18.20 -3.18
N SER A 111 -9.42 -18.33 -3.59
CA SER A 111 -9.76 -18.29 -5.00
C SER A 111 -9.44 -16.92 -5.63
N GLN A 112 -9.10 -16.91 -6.92
CA GLN A 112 -8.84 -15.68 -7.66
C GLN A 112 -10.02 -14.70 -7.63
N ILE A 113 -11.26 -15.23 -7.56
CA ILE A 113 -12.49 -14.43 -7.46
C ILE A 113 -12.59 -13.72 -6.11
N GLN A 114 -12.29 -14.42 -5.01
CA GLN A 114 -12.28 -13.83 -3.67
C GLN A 114 -11.19 -12.75 -3.56
N ARG A 115 -9.99 -13.02 -4.10
CA ARG A 115 -8.91 -12.02 -4.14
C ARG A 115 -9.33 -10.77 -4.91
N ALA A 116 -9.87 -10.92 -6.13
CA ALA A 116 -10.34 -9.79 -6.92
C ALA A 116 -11.48 -9.01 -6.24
N THR A 117 -12.32 -9.68 -5.47
CA THR A 117 -13.38 -9.03 -4.68
C THR A 117 -12.79 -8.21 -3.54
N LEU A 118 -11.82 -8.75 -2.81
CA LEU A 118 -11.12 -8.04 -1.74
C LEU A 118 -10.36 -6.82 -2.27
N GLU A 119 -9.63 -6.95 -3.39
CA GLU A 119 -8.94 -5.83 -4.04
C GLU A 119 -9.91 -4.71 -4.46
N ARG A 120 -11.08 -5.06 -5.00
CA ARG A 120 -12.13 -4.09 -5.34
C ARG A 120 -12.72 -3.40 -4.12
N LEU A 121 -12.96 -4.13 -3.04
CA LEU A 121 -13.44 -3.56 -1.77
C LEU A 121 -12.41 -2.63 -1.14
N ALA A 122 -11.13 -2.99 -1.24
CA ALA A 122 -10.01 -2.19 -0.81
C ALA A 122 -9.94 -0.87 -1.58
N ALA A 123 -10.01 -0.93 -2.91
CA ALA A 123 -10.06 0.25 -3.77
C ALA A 123 -11.27 1.14 -3.46
N ALA A 124 -12.41 0.54 -3.13
CA ALA A 124 -13.61 1.28 -2.75
C ALA A 124 -13.64 1.73 -1.28
N ARG A 125 -12.55 1.47 -0.51
CA ARG A 125 -12.37 1.85 0.90
C ARG A 125 -13.48 1.31 1.83
N PHE A 126 -14.19 0.26 1.41
CA PHE A 126 -15.28 -0.38 2.17
C PHE A 126 -14.78 -1.47 3.14
N LEU A 127 -13.46 -1.69 3.22
CA LEU A 127 -12.88 -2.74 4.07
C LEU A 127 -13.21 -2.57 5.56
N SER A 128 -13.55 -1.36 6.02
CA SER A 128 -14.01 -1.14 7.40
C SER A 128 -15.38 -1.75 7.72
N PHE A 129 -16.19 -2.08 6.70
CA PHE A 129 -17.60 -2.50 6.88
C PHE A 129 -17.88 -3.96 6.52
N LEU A 130 -16.97 -4.69 5.87
CA LEU A 130 -17.26 -6.06 5.42
C LEU A 130 -17.01 -7.11 6.53
N LEU A 131 -17.71 -6.95 7.66
CA LEU A 131 -17.96 -8.03 8.63
C LEU A 131 -19.24 -8.78 8.24
N ILE A 132 -19.34 -9.23 6.99
CA ILE A 132 -20.51 -9.99 6.53
C ILE A 132 -20.08 -11.43 6.34
N GLU A 133 -20.39 -12.20 7.39
CA GLU A 133 -20.59 -13.63 7.42
C GLU A 133 -20.90 -14.21 6.02
N VAL A 134 -19.93 -14.89 5.39
CA VAL A 134 -20.23 -15.79 4.27
C VAL A 134 -20.77 -17.07 4.90
N ASN A 135 -22.02 -17.01 5.36
CA ASN A 135 -22.71 -18.17 5.90
C ASN A 135 -23.15 -19.04 4.73
N GLY A 136 -22.42 -20.14 4.52
CA GLY A 136 -22.69 -21.08 3.44
C GLY A 136 -21.71 -22.24 3.43
N SER A 137 -21.50 -22.88 4.58
CA SER A 137 -20.72 -24.10 4.77
C SER A 137 -19.21 -23.97 4.54
N ASN A 138 -18.45 -24.09 5.64
CA ASN A 138 -16.99 -24.08 5.77
C ASN A 138 -16.39 -22.69 6.08
N ASN A 139 -16.46 -22.38 7.38
CA ASN A 139 -15.69 -21.41 8.14
C ASN A 139 -14.56 -20.68 7.40
N LEU A 140 -14.80 -19.41 7.04
CA LEU A 140 -13.74 -18.43 6.85
C LEU A 140 -14.12 -17.15 7.59
N ILE A 141 -13.64 -17.04 8.82
CA ILE A 141 -13.68 -15.82 9.61
C ILE A 141 -12.54 -14.94 9.11
N PHE A 142 -12.85 -14.00 8.21
CA PHE A 142 -11.89 -12.97 7.78
C PHE A 142 -11.84 -11.90 8.85
N VAL A 143 -10.85 -11.98 9.74
CA VAL A 143 -10.53 -10.90 10.65
C VAL A 143 -9.83 -9.80 9.83
N LEU A 144 -10.62 -8.86 9.30
CA LEU A 144 -10.11 -7.58 8.80
C LEU A 144 -9.66 -6.74 9.99
N LYS A 145 -8.54 -7.13 10.61
CA LYS A 145 -7.78 -6.22 11.46
C LYS A 145 -6.96 -5.38 10.50
N PHE A 146 -7.22 -4.08 10.44
CA PHE A 146 -6.34 -3.10 9.81
C PHE A 146 -4.99 -3.15 10.57
N ILE A 147 -4.15 -4.13 10.24
CA ILE A 147 -2.84 -4.39 10.87
C ILE A 147 -1.76 -3.46 10.31
N PHE A 148 -2.10 -2.51 9.43
CA PHE A 148 -1.09 -1.55 8.99
C PHE A 148 -0.59 -0.66 10.15
N CYS A 149 -1.40 -0.46 11.20
CA CYS A 149 -0.99 0.29 12.39
C CYS A 149 -0.10 -0.51 13.38
N GLU A 150 -0.16 -1.85 13.40
CA GLU A 150 0.73 -2.68 14.25
C GLU A 150 2.10 -2.93 13.57
N LEU A 151 2.19 -2.87 12.24
CA LEU A 151 3.46 -3.05 11.50
C LEU A 151 4.29 -1.76 11.33
N CYS A 152 3.67 -0.59 11.45
CA CYS A 152 4.41 0.67 11.63
C CYS A 152 5.12 0.74 13.03
N GLY A 153 5.01 -0.32 13.84
CA GLY A 153 5.74 -0.56 15.09
C GLY A 153 6.81 -1.66 15.00
N TYR A 154 7.50 -1.82 13.86
CA TYR A 154 8.77 -2.57 13.85
C TYR A 154 9.87 -1.71 14.50
N ASN A 155 10.30 -2.17 15.68
CA ASN A 155 11.36 -1.68 16.59
C ASN A 155 12.40 -0.71 16.00
#